data_AF-A0A4Q0YZG0-F1
#
_entry.id   AF-A0A4Q0YZG0-F1
#
_cell.length_a   1.000
_cell.length_b   1.000
_cell.length_c   1.000
_cell.angle_alpha   90.00
_cell.angle_beta   90.00
_cell.angle_gamma   90.00
#
_symmetry.space_group_name_H-M   'P 1'
#
loop_
_entity.id
_entity.type
_entity.pdbx_description
1 polymer ?
#
loop_
_entity_poly.entity_id
_entity_poly.type
_entity_poly.pdbx_seq_one_letter_code
_entity_poly.pdbx_strand_id
1 'polypeptide(L)'
;MSFQIEVFPYEDESFISWFTRTAFENGTDPKSFALSIWKQDSILYRDLDRYTPENLINKLLKYSSLEYQELKNLTLECLIDKVDTSPTNNIYKKWYLITPFGQKGKIRTNGIHFCPDCLKSKTPYINKYWRLSFYIGCPIHRNVLLLKCPKCNRVFSPEKLNYLQPHIYICSKCGFDLRDSSTNKVKKELLTFQNYLTLSLVRANINTNFSLITKNDKKDLFLTLNIFLAFIYKIVRQPIRFKSLIDDLDISTNYIFNKVNNGTFSRLDIRDREELLFLVSKVFNLNVIEIIKILNKNNISKKVFKQTFKTISPTATYILTKLNDNEKKSKSPSRILKRKKRPKSKEEVDKLFEDILPYIPGY
;
A
#
# COMPACT_ATOMS: atom_id res chain seq x y z
N MET A 1 25.46 -24.52 14.21
CA MET A 1 25.40 -23.16 14.80
C MET A 1 23.94 -22.79 14.85
N SER A 2 23.38 -22.58 16.03
CA SER A 2 22.08 -21.94 16.22
C SER A 2 22.29 -20.44 16.50
N PHE A 3 21.21 -19.66 16.52
CA PHE A 3 21.22 -18.38 17.19
C PHE A 3 21.62 -18.56 18.66
N GLN A 4 22.33 -17.58 19.22
CA GLN A 4 22.71 -17.61 20.64
C GLN A 4 21.49 -17.29 21.52
N ILE A 5 20.66 -16.34 21.06
CA ILE A 5 19.39 -16.00 21.68
C ILE A 5 18.28 -16.28 20.67
N GLU A 6 17.38 -17.20 21.02
CA GLU A 6 16.17 -17.48 20.25
C GLU A 6 15.12 -16.41 20.55
N VAL A 7 14.71 -15.68 19.51
CA VAL A 7 13.68 -14.64 19.60
C VAL A 7 12.40 -15.14 18.95
N PHE A 8 11.35 -15.27 19.75
CA PHE A 8 10.04 -15.70 19.26
C PHE A 8 9.25 -14.52 18.67
N PRO A 9 8.60 -14.70 17.51
CA PRO A 9 7.80 -13.67 16.86
C PRO A 9 6.48 -13.40 17.60
N TYR A 10 5.98 -12.17 17.53
CA TYR A 10 4.59 -11.89 17.94
C TYR A 10 3.61 -12.20 16.80
N GLU A 11 2.36 -12.49 17.16
CA GLU A 11 1.31 -12.91 16.22
C GLU A 11 1.15 -11.96 15.01
N ASP A 12 1.18 -10.65 15.25
CA ASP A 12 1.01 -9.60 14.26
C ASP A 12 2.33 -8.91 13.88
N GLU A 13 3.48 -9.44 14.30
CA GLU A 13 4.80 -8.89 13.96
C GLU A 13 5.13 -9.08 12.48
N SER A 14 5.82 -8.10 11.89
CA SER A 14 6.33 -8.18 10.53
C SER A 14 7.70 -8.84 10.46
N PHE A 15 8.00 -9.47 9.32
CA PHE A 15 9.28 -10.14 9.10
C PHE A 15 10.48 -9.24 9.36
N ILE A 16 10.45 -7.99 8.87
CA ILE A 16 11.57 -7.07 9.07
C ILE A 16 11.73 -6.65 10.53
N SER A 17 10.64 -6.62 11.31
CA SER A 17 10.69 -6.36 12.76
C SER A 17 11.35 -7.49 13.50
N TRP A 18 10.84 -8.71 13.32
CA TRP A 18 11.39 -9.90 13.94
C TRP A 18 12.87 -10.05 13.59
N PHE A 19 13.22 -9.98 12.31
CA PHE A 19 14.59 -10.11 11.85
C PHE A 19 15.53 -9.05 12.47
N THR A 20 15.07 -7.80 12.57
CA THR A 20 15.84 -6.71 13.19
C THR A 20 16.05 -6.94 14.67
N ARG A 21 15.01 -7.40 15.39
CA ARG A 21 15.12 -7.74 16.81
C ARG A 21 16.04 -8.93 17.04
N THR A 22 15.90 -10.00 16.26
CA THR A 22 16.78 -11.18 16.35
C THR A 22 18.24 -10.80 16.14
N ALA A 23 18.53 -9.90 15.19
CA ALA A 23 19.88 -9.39 14.99
C ALA A 23 20.41 -8.68 16.25
N PHE A 24 19.63 -7.76 16.84
CA PHE A 24 20.04 -7.02 18.03
C PHE A 24 20.21 -7.88 19.27
N GLU A 25 19.28 -8.80 19.54
CA GLU A 25 19.39 -9.74 20.66
C GLU A 25 20.63 -10.66 20.51
N ASN A 26 21.04 -10.96 19.27
CA ASN A 26 22.27 -11.70 18.99
C ASN A 26 23.50 -10.77 18.81
N GLY A 27 23.44 -9.52 19.29
CA GLY A 27 24.58 -8.62 19.37
C GLY A 27 25.10 -8.08 18.03
N THR A 28 24.26 -8.03 16.99
CA THR A 28 24.66 -7.56 15.66
C THR A 28 23.62 -6.64 15.03
N ASP A 29 23.97 -5.99 13.91
CA ASP A 29 23.02 -5.20 13.13
C ASP A 29 22.33 -6.04 12.04
N PRO A 30 21.15 -5.62 11.54
CA PRO A 30 20.41 -6.38 10.53
C PRO A 30 21.21 -6.71 9.27
N LYS A 31 22.08 -5.80 8.79
CA LYS A 31 22.86 -6.06 7.57
C LYS A 31 23.92 -7.12 7.81
N SER A 32 24.66 -7.00 8.90
CA SER A 32 25.66 -7.99 9.31
C SER A 32 25.01 -9.37 9.54
N PHE A 33 23.82 -9.39 10.14
CA PHE A 33 23.03 -10.62 10.31
C PHE A 33 22.59 -11.23 8.97
N ALA A 34 22.13 -10.42 8.02
CA ALA A 34 21.80 -10.89 6.67
C ALA A 34 23.03 -11.42 5.91
N LEU A 35 24.20 -10.79 6.08
CA LEU A 35 25.46 -11.29 5.50
C LEU A 35 25.86 -12.63 6.11
N SER A 36 25.70 -12.83 7.42
CA SER A 36 26.10 -14.08 8.07
C SER A 36 25.23 -15.27 7.60
N ILE A 37 23.91 -15.08 7.55
CA ILE A 37 22.92 -16.13 7.23
C ILE A 37 22.80 -16.35 5.72
N TRP A 38 22.64 -15.27 4.94
CA TRP A 38 22.33 -15.36 3.51
C TRP A 38 23.53 -15.13 2.59
N LYS A 39 24.67 -14.68 3.13
CA LYS A 39 25.86 -14.25 2.37
C LYS A 39 25.59 -13.02 1.48
N GLN A 40 24.50 -12.29 1.74
CA GLN A 40 24.10 -11.11 0.98
C GLN A 40 23.18 -10.20 1.82
N ASP A 41 23.59 -8.95 2.06
CA ASP A 41 22.77 -7.94 2.77
C ASP A 41 21.69 -7.32 1.87
N SER A 42 21.94 -7.26 0.56
CA SER A 42 21.09 -6.55 -0.39
C SER A 42 19.66 -7.10 -0.47
N ILE A 43 19.45 -8.30 0.06
CA ILE A 43 18.16 -8.94 0.27
C ILE A 43 17.24 -8.07 1.13
N LEU A 44 17.76 -7.36 2.14
CA LEU A 44 16.98 -6.47 3.02
C LEU A 44 16.40 -5.25 2.27
N TYR A 45 16.91 -4.93 1.08
CA TYR A 45 16.31 -3.87 0.26
C TYR A 45 15.02 -4.33 -0.44
N ARG A 46 14.78 -5.65 -0.53
CA ARG A 46 13.54 -6.25 -1.04
C ARG A 46 12.42 -6.15 0.00
N ASP A 47 11.19 -6.37 -0.46
CA ASP A 47 9.99 -6.30 0.37
C ASP A 47 9.70 -7.63 1.08
N LEU A 48 10.52 -7.95 2.08
CA LEU A 48 10.43 -9.22 2.82
C LEU A 48 9.15 -9.34 3.66
N ASP A 49 8.58 -8.23 4.14
CA ASP A 49 7.27 -8.24 4.80
C ASP A 49 6.15 -8.68 3.84
N ARG A 50 6.31 -8.46 2.53
CA ARG A 50 5.33 -8.89 1.53
C ARG A 50 5.47 -10.38 1.22
N TYR A 51 6.70 -10.80 0.95
CA TYR A 51 7.03 -12.15 0.50
C TYR A 51 8.49 -12.42 0.83
N THR A 52 8.74 -13.52 1.52
CA THR A 52 10.10 -14.02 1.76
C THR A 52 10.28 -15.34 1.02
N PRO A 53 11.22 -15.42 0.06
CA PRO A 53 11.52 -16.66 -0.67
C PRO A 53 11.82 -17.85 0.24
N GLU A 54 11.33 -19.02 -0.15
CA GLU A 54 11.49 -20.28 0.59
C GLU A 54 12.97 -20.61 0.86
N ASN A 55 13.86 -20.37 -0.11
CA ASN A 55 15.30 -20.61 0.07
C ASN A 55 15.93 -19.71 1.15
N LEU A 56 15.36 -18.54 1.46
CA LEU A 56 15.83 -17.67 2.54
C LEU A 56 15.28 -18.14 3.89
N ILE A 57 14.02 -18.60 3.92
CA ILE A 57 13.40 -19.19 5.12
C ILE A 57 14.16 -20.46 5.50
N ASN A 58 14.42 -21.36 4.56
CA ASN A 58 15.16 -22.61 4.80
C ASN A 58 16.59 -22.35 5.30
N LYS A 59 17.19 -21.20 4.99
CA LYS A 59 18.47 -20.80 5.59
C LYS A 59 18.30 -20.36 7.04
N LEU A 60 17.24 -19.64 7.39
CA LEU A 60 16.93 -19.23 8.77
C LEU A 60 16.63 -20.42 9.68
N LEU A 61 15.84 -21.38 9.18
CA LEU A 61 15.46 -22.60 9.91
C LEU A 61 16.66 -23.48 10.32
N LYS A 62 17.84 -23.29 9.71
CA LYS A 62 19.07 -23.98 10.14
C LYS A 62 19.64 -23.43 11.44
N TYR A 63 19.24 -22.22 11.82
CA TYR A 63 19.77 -21.49 12.97
C TYR A 63 18.72 -21.24 14.06
N SER A 64 17.44 -21.42 13.76
CA SER A 64 16.30 -21.16 14.66
C SER A 64 15.47 -22.42 14.84
N SER A 65 14.83 -22.52 16.00
CA SER A 65 13.87 -23.57 16.35
C SER A 65 12.46 -23.34 15.80
N LEU A 66 12.19 -22.17 15.22
CA LEU A 66 10.89 -21.85 14.64
C LEU A 66 10.52 -22.79 13.49
N GLU A 67 9.23 -22.99 13.30
CA GLU A 67 8.69 -23.72 12.17
C GLU A 67 8.64 -22.85 10.90
N TYR A 68 8.63 -23.50 9.73
CA TYR A 68 8.48 -22.82 8.44
C TYR A 68 7.25 -21.90 8.42
N GLN A 69 6.12 -22.38 8.98
CA GLN A 69 4.87 -21.62 8.97
C GLN A 69 4.92 -20.38 9.88
N GLU A 70 5.66 -20.43 10.99
CA GLU A 70 5.84 -19.26 11.88
C GLU A 70 6.58 -18.13 11.15
N LEU A 71 7.65 -18.46 10.42
CA LEU A 71 8.37 -17.49 9.59
C LEU A 71 7.54 -16.98 8.42
N LYS A 72 6.68 -17.80 7.82
CA LYS A 72 5.74 -17.36 6.78
C LYS A 72 4.68 -16.41 7.33
N ASN A 73 4.21 -16.65 8.56
CA ASN A 73 3.17 -15.85 9.22
C ASN A 73 3.64 -14.42 9.55
N LEU A 74 4.96 -14.17 9.61
CA LEU A 74 5.54 -12.82 9.70
C LEU A 74 5.35 -11.98 8.42
N THR A 75 5.01 -12.61 7.30
CA THR A 75 4.78 -11.94 6.01
C THR A 75 3.29 -11.76 5.73
N LEU A 76 2.97 -10.90 4.76
CA LEU A 76 1.60 -10.74 4.27
C LEU A 76 1.19 -11.80 3.24
N GLU A 77 2.08 -12.69 2.82
CA GLU A 77 1.86 -13.62 1.70
C GLU A 77 0.62 -14.49 1.90
N CYS A 78 0.48 -15.15 3.05
CA CYS A 78 -0.66 -16.02 3.34
C CYS A 78 -2.00 -15.25 3.34
N LEU A 79 -1.98 -13.94 3.61
CA LEU A 79 -3.18 -13.08 3.55
C LEU A 79 -3.47 -12.67 2.11
N ILE A 80 -2.44 -12.31 1.36
CA ILE A 80 -2.55 -11.90 -0.05
C ILE A 80 -3.08 -13.05 -0.90
N ASP A 81 -2.57 -14.26 -0.71
CA ASP A 81 -2.95 -15.42 -1.51
C ASP A 81 -4.43 -15.78 -1.40
N LYS A 82 -5.08 -15.42 -0.29
CA LYS A 82 -6.52 -15.61 -0.08
C LYS A 82 -7.38 -14.62 -0.88
N VAL A 83 -6.84 -13.46 -1.24
CA VAL A 83 -7.60 -12.34 -1.82
C VAL A 83 -7.11 -11.91 -3.20
N ASP A 84 -5.91 -12.34 -3.60
CA ASP A 84 -5.37 -12.04 -4.91
C ASP A 84 -6.19 -12.76 -5.99
N THR A 85 -6.47 -12.00 -7.05
CA THR A 85 -7.18 -12.45 -8.24
C THR A 85 -6.36 -12.18 -9.49
N SER A 86 -5.09 -11.79 -9.33
CA SER A 86 -4.20 -11.54 -10.46
C SER A 86 -3.95 -12.86 -11.21
N PRO A 87 -4.11 -12.88 -12.55
CA PRO A 87 -3.82 -14.07 -13.36
C PRO A 87 -2.30 -14.25 -13.57
N THR A 88 -1.46 -13.49 -12.86
CA THR A 88 -0.03 -13.40 -13.13
C THR A 88 0.75 -14.37 -12.25
N ASN A 89 1.59 -15.22 -12.85
CA ASN A 89 2.58 -16.05 -12.16
C ASN A 89 3.76 -15.25 -11.58
N ASN A 90 3.61 -13.93 -11.37
CA ASN A 90 4.67 -13.12 -10.81
C ASN A 90 4.75 -13.39 -9.30
N ILE A 91 5.88 -13.92 -8.85
CA ILE A 91 6.17 -14.24 -7.45
C ILE A 91 6.03 -13.00 -6.55
N TYR A 92 6.29 -11.80 -7.08
CA TYR A 92 6.00 -10.52 -6.42
C TYR A 92 4.56 -10.05 -6.74
N LYS A 93 3.58 -10.94 -6.51
CA LYS A 93 2.15 -10.79 -6.79
C LYS A 93 1.68 -9.38 -6.47
N LYS A 94 1.30 -8.58 -7.48
CA LYS A 94 0.97 -7.15 -7.32
C LYS A 94 -0.43 -6.94 -6.72
N TRP A 95 -0.64 -7.34 -5.47
CA TRP A 95 -1.84 -6.91 -4.76
C TRP A 95 -1.83 -5.39 -4.55
N TYR A 96 -2.96 -4.76 -4.89
CA TYR A 96 -3.11 -3.31 -5.05
C TYR A 96 -3.26 -2.57 -3.72
N LEU A 97 -3.54 -3.29 -2.63
CA LEU A 97 -3.75 -2.74 -1.28
C LEU A 97 -2.54 -2.93 -0.34
N ILE A 98 -1.34 -3.05 -0.92
CA ILE A 98 -0.08 -3.04 -0.15
C ILE A 98 0.65 -1.74 -0.43
N THR A 99 1.11 -1.10 0.62
CA THR A 99 1.97 0.08 0.55
C THR A 99 3.31 -0.32 -0.09
N PRO A 100 3.62 0.18 -1.30
CA PRO A 100 4.92 -0.09 -1.91
C PRO A 100 6.00 0.71 -1.20
N PHE A 101 7.24 0.22 -1.20
CA PHE A 101 8.36 1.04 -0.73
C PHE A 101 8.55 2.31 -1.57
N GLY A 102 8.30 2.24 -2.87
CA GLY A 102 8.62 3.35 -3.76
C GLY A 102 10.12 3.68 -3.77
N GLN A 103 10.61 4.24 -4.86
CA GLN A 103 12.05 4.51 -4.95
C GLN A 103 12.31 5.72 -5.85
N LYS A 104 13.14 6.64 -5.37
CA LYS A 104 13.75 7.72 -6.15
C LYS A 104 15.26 7.62 -5.96
N GLY A 105 15.96 7.07 -6.95
CA GLY A 105 17.39 6.72 -6.81
C GLY A 105 17.59 5.68 -5.70
N LYS A 106 18.49 5.94 -4.74
CA LYS A 106 18.72 5.05 -3.57
C LYS A 106 17.79 5.33 -2.38
N ILE A 107 16.85 6.26 -2.51
CA ILE A 107 15.99 6.74 -1.42
C ILE A 107 14.59 6.14 -1.56
N ARG A 108 14.12 5.46 -0.50
CA ARG A 108 12.72 5.03 -0.37
C ARG A 108 11.84 6.25 -0.15
N THR A 109 10.72 6.30 -0.86
CA THR A 109 9.74 7.40 -0.75
C THR A 109 8.53 7.01 0.10
N ASN A 110 8.35 5.72 0.34
CA ASN A 110 7.24 5.10 1.06
C ASN A 110 7.72 3.81 1.76
N GLY A 111 6.84 3.11 2.49
CA GLY A 111 7.21 1.84 3.13
C GLY A 111 6.50 1.49 4.41
N ILE A 112 7.30 1.22 5.44
CA ILE A 112 6.83 0.76 6.74
C ILE A 112 6.29 1.96 7.52
N HIS A 113 5.05 1.86 7.97
CA HIS A 113 4.49 2.82 8.90
C HIS A 113 4.77 2.41 10.35
N PHE A 114 4.61 3.33 11.29
CA PHE A 114 4.74 3.07 12.71
C PHE A 114 3.76 3.91 13.52
N CYS A 115 3.42 3.43 14.72
CA CYS A 115 2.72 4.20 15.73
C CYS A 115 3.71 4.60 16.84
N PRO A 116 3.92 5.90 17.10
CA PRO A 116 4.84 6.36 18.15
C PRO A 116 4.54 5.74 19.52
N ASP A 117 3.27 5.58 19.86
CA ASP A 117 2.86 5.02 21.15
C ASP A 117 3.03 3.50 21.23
N CYS A 118 2.85 2.76 20.13
CA CYS A 118 3.20 1.32 20.11
C CYS A 118 4.70 1.11 20.32
N LEU A 119 5.53 2.04 19.85
CA LEU A 119 6.98 1.98 20.04
C LEU A 119 7.42 2.28 21.49
N LYS A 120 6.52 2.80 22.35
CA LYS A 120 6.77 2.99 23.79
C LYS A 120 6.54 1.72 24.62
N SER A 121 6.03 0.65 24.01
CA SER A 121 5.82 -0.61 24.73
C SER A 121 7.14 -1.19 25.24
N LYS A 122 7.07 -2.08 26.23
CA LYS A 122 8.25 -2.76 26.81
C LYS A 122 9.09 -3.47 25.75
N THR A 123 8.41 -4.09 24.78
CA THR A 123 9.03 -4.83 23.67
C THR A 123 8.46 -4.31 22.36
N PRO A 124 8.99 -3.19 21.82
CA PRO A 124 8.46 -2.60 20.62
C PRO A 124 8.67 -3.55 19.44
N TYR A 125 7.66 -3.65 18.58
CA TYR A 125 7.73 -4.35 17.31
C TYR A 125 6.90 -3.61 16.26
N ILE A 126 7.12 -3.96 14.99
CA ILE A 126 6.39 -3.39 13.87
C ILE A 126 5.31 -4.38 13.45
N ASN A 127 4.06 -3.91 13.46
CA ASN A 127 2.93 -4.73 13.08
C ASN A 127 2.86 -4.88 11.54
N LYS A 128 2.74 -6.11 11.05
CA LYS A 128 2.71 -6.44 9.61
C LYS A 128 1.53 -5.81 8.85
N TYR A 129 0.40 -5.61 9.52
CA TYR A 129 -0.78 -5.00 8.92
C TYR A 129 -0.58 -3.53 8.58
N TRP A 130 0.40 -2.84 9.20
CA TRP A 130 0.77 -1.46 8.85
C TRP A 130 1.32 -1.33 7.43
N ARG A 131 1.62 -2.44 6.75
CA ARG A 131 1.96 -2.47 5.32
C ARG A 131 0.72 -2.41 4.41
N LEU A 132 -0.48 -2.71 4.91
CA LEU A 132 -1.72 -2.61 4.14
C LEU A 132 -2.04 -1.14 3.88
N SER A 133 -2.32 -0.77 2.63
CA SER A 133 -2.48 0.65 2.27
C SER A 133 -3.73 1.29 2.85
N PHE A 134 -4.74 0.49 3.21
CA PHE A 134 -5.95 0.93 3.91
C PHE A 134 -5.79 0.97 5.44
N TYR A 135 -4.63 0.57 5.98
CA TYR A 135 -4.34 0.64 7.40
C TYR A 135 -3.71 2.00 7.72
N ILE A 136 -4.57 2.96 8.06
CA ILE A 136 -4.25 4.37 8.28
C ILE A 136 -3.99 4.67 9.75
N GLY A 137 -4.80 4.11 10.65
CA GLY A 137 -4.77 4.41 12.09
C GLY A 137 -4.35 3.21 12.94
N CYS A 138 -3.68 3.47 14.06
CA CYS A 138 -3.46 2.45 15.08
C CYS A 138 -4.77 2.13 15.80
N PRO A 139 -5.24 0.85 15.86
CA PRO A 139 -6.47 0.50 16.56
C PRO A 139 -6.38 0.65 18.09
N ILE A 140 -5.17 0.56 18.65
CA ILE A 140 -4.91 0.69 20.08
C ILE A 140 -4.93 2.18 20.47
N HIS A 141 -4.06 2.98 19.86
CA HIS A 141 -3.81 4.38 20.25
C HIS A 141 -4.66 5.41 19.51
N ARG A 142 -5.37 4.99 18.45
CA ARG A 142 -6.28 5.81 17.61
C ARG A 142 -5.59 7.01 16.94
N ASN A 143 -4.31 6.86 16.66
CA ASN A 143 -3.50 7.86 15.98
C ASN A 143 -3.26 7.45 14.53
N VAL A 144 -3.13 8.44 13.63
CA VAL A 144 -2.65 8.20 12.26
C VAL A 144 -1.22 7.68 12.32
N LEU A 145 -0.95 6.62 11.56
CA LEU A 145 0.38 6.02 11.48
C LEU A 145 1.34 6.95 10.74
N LEU A 146 2.57 7.03 11.24
CA LEU A 146 3.63 7.82 10.64
C LEU A 146 4.49 6.94 9.75
N LEU A 147 5.05 7.54 8.70
CA LEU A 147 5.94 6.87 7.74
C LEU A 147 7.38 7.39 7.84
N LYS A 148 7.55 8.63 8.31
CA LYS A 148 8.80 9.36 8.25
C LYS A 148 9.14 9.92 9.62
N CYS A 149 10.44 10.01 9.89
CA CYS A 149 10.94 10.74 11.05
C CYS A 149 10.53 12.22 10.95
N PRO A 150 9.93 12.83 11.99
CA PRO A 150 9.53 14.24 11.96
C PRO A 150 10.74 15.19 11.91
N LYS A 151 11.90 14.79 12.44
CA LYS A 151 13.11 15.62 12.47
C LYS A 151 13.85 15.71 11.13
N CYS A 152 14.02 14.59 10.43
CA CYS A 152 14.83 14.55 9.20
C CYS A 152 14.04 14.16 7.94
N ASN A 153 12.73 13.92 8.06
CA ASN A 153 11.83 13.52 6.97
C ASN A 153 12.26 12.24 6.22
N ARG A 154 13.11 11.40 6.84
CA ARG A 154 13.53 10.11 6.29
C ARG A 154 12.46 9.06 6.58
N VAL A 155 12.16 8.23 5.58
CA VAL A 155 11.29 7.05 5.74
C VAL A 155 11.84 6.13 6.82
N PHE A 156 10.95 5.62 7.66
CA PHE A 156 11.25 4.64 8.67
C PHE A 156 11.82 3.36 8.03
N SER A 157 13.01 2.95 8.46
CA SER A 157 13.79 1.88 7.83
C SER A 157 14.58 1.15 8.92
N PRO A 158 13.92 0.26 9.69
CA PRO A 158 14.53 -0.49 10.79
C PRO A 158 15.70 -1.36 10.30
N GLU A 159 15.64 -1.84 9.06
CA GLU A 159 16.68 -2.68 8.45
C GLU A 159 18.02 -1.95 8.20
N LYS A 160 18.04 -0.62 8.41
CA LYS A 160 19.23 0.23 8.26
C LYS A 160 19.83 0.66 9.59
N LEU A 161 19.26 0.22 10.70
CA LEU A 161 19.82 0.49 12.02
C LEU A 161 21.16 -0.24 12.19
N ASN A 162 21.98 0.28 13.10
CA ASN A 162 23.25 -0.31 13.48
C ASN A 162 23.18 -0.81 14.92
N TYR A 163 24.15 -1.65 15.31
CA TYR A 163 24.19 -2.24 16.65
C TYR A 163 24.53 -1.22 17.76
N LEU A 164 25.04 -0.02 17.41
CA LEU A 164 25.33 1.04 18.39
C LEU A 164 24.05 1.68 18.95
N GLN A 165 22.94 1.58 18.21
CA GLN A 165 21.61 2.02 18.62
C GLN A 165 20.59 0.90 18.35
N PRO A 166 20.62 -0.20 19.14
CA PRO A 166 19.90 -1.44 18.86
C PRO A 166 18.41 -1.35 19.24
N HIS A 167 17.75 -0.29 18.78
CA HIS A 167 16.38 0.04 19.14
C HIS A 167 15.60 0.40 17.89
N ILE A 168 14.56 -0.39 17.61
CA ILE A 168 13.75 -0.23 16.39
C ILE A 168 13.05 1.13 16.30
N TYR A 169 12.93 1.85 17.42
CA TYR A 169 12.30 3.17 17.49
C TYR A 169 13.27 4.32 17.21
N ILE A 170 14.54 4.07 16.92
CA ILE A 170 15.50 5.12 16.57
C ILE A 170 15.47 5.39 15.07
N CYS A 171 15.59 6.65 14.68
CA CYS A 171 15.75 7.00 13.28
C CYS A 171 17.16 6.64 12.77
N SER A 172 17.24 5.68 11.84
CA SER A 172 18.50 5.21 11.21
C SER A 172 19.30 6.27 10.44
N LYS A 173 18.79 7.50 10.29
CA LYS A 173 19.51 8.62 9.65
C LYS A 173 19.97 9.71 10.61
N CYS A 174 19.18 10.06 11.62
CA CYS A 174 19.47 11.23 12.47
C CYS A 174 19.46 10.93 13.97
N GLY A 175 19.23 9.68 14.39
CA GLY A 175 19.22 9.27 15.80
C GLY A 175 18.01 9.75 16.61
N PHE A 176 17.08 10.50 16.01
CA PHE A 176 15.85 10.94 16.69
C PHE A 176 15.02 9.74 17.18
N ASP A 177 14.50 9.84 18.40
CA ASP A 177 13.61 8.85 18.98
C ASP A 177 12.19 8.99 18.43
N LEU A 178 11.73 8.01 17.65
CA LEU A 178 10.43 8.04 16.99
C LEU A 178 9.27 7.97 17.99
N ARG A 179 9.50 7.57 19.24
CA ARG A 179 8.49 7.58 20.32
C ARG A 179 8.02 9.00 20.66
N ASP A 180 8.85 10.00 20.40
CA ASP A 180 8.58 11.42 20.65
C ASP A 180 7.86 12.09 19.46
N SER A 181 7.49 11.32 18.43
CA SER A 181 6.78 11.88 17.28
C SER A 181 5.32 12.20 17.64
N SER A 182 4.87 13.40 17.28
CA SER A 182 3.46 13.78 17.36
C SER A 182 2.68 13.35 16.11
N THR A 183 1.40 13.03 16.29
CA THR A 183 0.51 12.62 15.20
C THR A 183 -0.95 12.93 15.55
N ASN A 184 -1.79 13.07 14.53
CA ASN A 184 -3.21 13.38 14.68
C ASN A 184 -4.01 12.13 15.08
N LYS A 185 -5.17 12.35 15.70
CA LYS A 185 -6.17 11.29 15.89
C LYS A 185 -6.82 10.94 14.56
N VAL A 186 -7.05 9.64 14.34
CA VAL A 186 -7.81 9.16 13.19
C VAL A 186 -9.32 9.29 13.46
N LYS A 187 -10.10 9.61 12.43
CA LYS A 187 -11.58 9.63 12.52
C LYS A 187 -12.10 8.27 12.99
N LYS A 188 -13.07 8.25 13.91
CA LYS A 188 -13.59 7.01 14.53
C LYS A 188 -14.21 6.09 13.49
N GLU A 189 -15.00 6.64 12.58
CA GLU A 189 -15.70 5.94 11.51
C GLU A 189 -14.70 5.26 10.56
N LEU A 190 -13.62 5.96 10.23
CA LEU A 190 -12.54 5.44 9.41
C LEU A 190 -11.83 4.27 10.11
N LEU A 191 -11.53 4.42 11.41
CA LEU A 191 -10.89 3.36 12.18
C LEU A 191 -11.78 2.12 12.28
N THR A 192 -13.08 2.29 12.49
CA THR A 192 -14.06 1.20 12.47
C THR A 192 -14.06 0.50 11.12
N PHE A 193 -14.11 1.24 10.01
CA PHE A 193 -14.08 0.66 8.66
C PHE A 193 -12.78 -0.11 8.38
N GLN A 194 -11.62 0.47 8.72
CA GLN A 194 -10.33 -0.20 8.64
C GLN A 194 -10.31 -1.52 9.44
N ASN A 195 -10.84 -1.51 10.66
CA ASN A 195 -10.86 -2.69 11.51
C ASN A 195 -11.75 -3.79 10.92
N TYR A 196 -12.91 -3.44 10.36
CA TYR A 196 -13.74 -4.41 9.63
C TYR A 196 -13.00 -5.00 8.43
N LEU A 197 -12.35 -4.18 7.60
CA LEU A 197 -11.55 -4.67 6.47
C LEU A 197 -10.43 -5.62 6.95
N THR A 198 -9.73 -5.25 8.02
CA THR A 198 -8.64 -6.08 8.58
C THR A 198 -9.16 -7.42 9.10
N LEU A 199 -10.27 -7.41 9.85
CA LEU A 199 -10.91 -8.64 10.33
C LEU A 199 -11.39 -9.53 9.19
N SER A 200 -12.00 -8.96 8.14
CA SER A 200 -12.42 -9.70 6.94
C SER A 200 -11.23 -10.31 6.18
N LEU A 201 -10.06 -9.70 6.23
CA LEU A 201 -8.84 -10.26 5.64
C LEU A 201 -8.32 -11.47 6.43
N VAL A 202 -8.23 -11.32 7.75
CA VAL A 202 -7.54 -12.28 8.64
C VAL A 202 -8.38 -13.52 8.96
N ARG A 203 -9.67 -13.35 9.31
CA ARG A 203 -10.54 -14.47 9.75
C ARG A 203 -10.76 -15.49 8.64
N ALA A 204 -10.82 -16.78 8.98
CA ALA A 204 -11.05 -17.85 7.99
C ALA A 204 -12.38 -17.66 7.25
N ASN A 205 -13.47 -17.47 7.99
CA ASN A 205 -14.80 -17.23 7.45
C ASN A 205 -15.10 -15.73 7.37
N ILE A 206 -15.73 -15.33 6.27
CA ILE A 206 -16.31 -14.00 6.17
C ILE A 206 -17.67 -14.00 6.85
N ASN A 207 -17.83 -13.07 7.79
CA ASN A 207 -19.13 -12.49 8.07
C ASN A 207 -19.00 -10.99 7.76
N THR A 208 -19.08 -10.62 6.48
CA THR A 208 -18.95 -9.22 6.09
C THR A 208 -20.28 -8.56 6.31
N ASN A 209 -20.33 -7.64 7.28
CA ASN A 209 -21.49 -6.76 7.49
C ASN A 209 -21.63 -5.70 6.36
N PHE A 210 -21.00 -5.91 5.20
CA PHE A 210 -21.05 -4.98 4.08
C PHE A 210 -22.20 -5.37 3.16
N SER A 211 -23.37 -4.74 3.33
CA SER A 211 -24.56 -4.95 2.49
C SER A 211 -24.34 -4.59 1.01
N LEU A 212 -23.21 -3.93 0.69
CA LEU A 212 -22.77 -3.69 -0.67
C LEU A 212 -22.26 -4.97 -1.37
N ILE A 213 -21.67 -5.91 -0.65
CA ILE A 213 -20.95 -7.04 -1.26
C ILE A 213 -21.91 -8.18 -1.59
N THR A 214 -22.01 -8.52 -2.88
CA THR A 214 -23.02 -9.48 -3.37
C THR A 214 -22.69 -10.94 -3.09
N LYS A 215 -21.42 -11.35 -3.22
CA LYS A 215 -21.03 -12.76 -3.07
C LYS A 215 -20.58 -13.13 -1.65
N ASN A 216 -20.48 -12.13 -0.77
CA ASN A 216 -20.01 -12.28 0.62
C ASN A 216 -18.65 -13.04 0.71
N ASP A 217 -17.76 -12.81 -0.26
CA ASP A 217 -16.42 -13.43 -0.33
C ASP A 217 -15.28 -12.40 -0.33
N LYS A 218 -14.05 -12.82 0.05
CA LYS A 218 -12.95 -11.88 0.34
C LYS A 218 -12.45 -11.22 -0.94
N LYS A 219 -12.45 -12.00 -2.03
CA LYS A 219 -11.99 -11.53 -3.34
C LYS A 219 -12.95 -10.47 -3.84
N ASP A 220 -14.26 -10.71 -3.74
CA ASP A 220 -15.29 -9.72 -4.09
C ASP A 220 -15.15 -8.45 -3.24
N LEU A 221 -15.00 -8.58 -1.91
CA LEU A 221 -14.81 -7.44 -1.02
C LEU A 221 -13.62 -6.56 -1.44
N PHE A 222 -12.42 -7.13 -1.54
CA PHE A 222 -11.21 -6.34 -1.78
C PHE A 222 -11.09 -5.83 -3.22
N LEU A 223 -11.63 -6.56 -4.21
CA LEU A 223 -11.75 -6.04 -5.57
C LEU A 223 -12.75 -4.88 -5.63
N THR A 224 -13.90 -5.02 -4.97
CA THR A 224 -14.92 -3.96 -4.89
C THR A 224 -14.38 -2.73 -4.19
N LEU A 225 -13.66 -2.91 -3.07
CA LEU A 225 -12.97 -1.81 -2.39
C LEU A 225 -12.02 -1.07 -3.33
N ASN A 226 -11.18 -1.79 -4.07
CA ASN A 226 -10.26 -1.17 -5.03
C ASN A 226 -10.97 -0.43 -6.16
N ILE A 227 -12.10 -0.97 -6.64
CA ILE A 227 -12.95 -0.33 -7.65
C ILE A 227 -13.52 1.00 -7.11
N PHE A 228 -14.11 0.98 -5.92
CA PHE A 228 -14.68 2.19 -5.33
C PHE A 228 -13.62 3.21 -4.94
N LEU A 229 -12.45 2.80 -4.44
CA LEU A 229 -11.32 3.71 -4.23
C LEU A 229 -10.94 4.45 -5.52
N ALA A 230 -10.85 3.74 -6.66
CA ALA A 230 -10.55 4.38 -7.94
C ALA A 230 -11.69 5.26 -8.47
N PHE A 231 -12.94 4.80 -8.31
CA PHE A 231 -14.12 5.51 -8.77
C PHE A 231 -14.36 6.80 -8.00
N ILE A 232 -14.35 6.73 -6.66
CA ILE A 232 -14.52 7.88 -5.78
C ILE A 232 -13.38 8.87 -5.98
N TYR A 233 -12.13 8.40 -6.09
CA TYR A 233 -11.00 9.30 -6.34
C TYR A 233 -11.11 10.08 -7.66
N LYS A 234 -11.66 9.46 -8.72
CA LYS A 234 -11.95 10.16 -9.99
C LYS A 234 -13.03 11.22 -9.82
N ILE A 235 -14.09 10.89 -9.08
CA ILE A 235 -15.26 11.75 -8.86
C ILE A 235 -14.88 13.02 -8.09
N VAL A 236 -14.25 12.86 -6.93
CA VAL A 236 -13.93 13.99 -6.03
C VAL A 236 -12.90 14.95 -6.61
N ARG A 237 -12.11 14.51 -7.60
CA ARG A 237 -11.20 15.37 -8.37
C ARG A 237 -11.87 16.14 -9.50
N GLN A 238 -13.14 15.88 -9.77
CA GLN A 238 -13.96 16.58 -10.77
C GLN A 238 -15.27 17.05 -10.12
N PRO A 239 -15.22 17.84 -9.03
CA PRO A 239 -16.38 18.13 -8.19
C PRO A 239 -17.49 18.88 -8.94
N ILE A 240 -17.14 19.75 -9.90
CA ILE A 240 -18.11 20.47 -10.73
C ILE A 240 -18.91 19.48 -11.61
N ARG A 241 -18.23 18.49 -12.20
CA ARG A 241 -18.85 17.52 -13.11
C ARG A 241 -19.76 16.54 -12.38
N PHE A 242 -19.39 16.15 -11.16
CA PHE A 242 -20.07 15.11 -10.40
C PHE A 242 -20.77 15.63 -9.14
N LYS A 243 -21.09 16.93 -9.07
CA LYS A 243 -21.65 17.58 -7.88
C LYS A 243 -22.84 16.81 -7.29
N SER A 244 -23.88 16.56 -8.08
CA SER A 244 -25.07 15.83 -7.65
C SER A 244 -24.78 14.42 -7.15
N LEU A 245 -23.80 13.73 -7.76
CA LEU A 245 -23.41 12.38 -7.33
C LEU A 245 -22.63 12.42 -6.00
N ILE A 246 -21.79 13.43 -5.81
CA ILE A 246 -21.03 13.65 -4.57
C ILE A 246 -22.00 13.90 -3.42
N ASP A 247 -23.01 14.75 -3.65
CA ASP A 247 -24.03 15.07 -2.67
C ASP A 247 -24.90 13.84 -2.34
N ASP A 248 -25.38 13.11 -3.36
CA ASP A 248 -26.22 11.91 -3.16
C ASP A 248 -25.50 10.73 -2.48
N LEU A 249 -24.17 10.63 -2.61
CA LEU A 249 -23.35 9.63 -1.91
C LEU A 249 -22.88 10.11 -0.53
N ASP A 250 -23.19 11.34 -0.12
CA ASP A 250 -22.67 11.99 1.09
C ASP A 250 -21.13 12.02 1.16
N ILE A 251 -20.44 12.21 0.03
CA ILE A 251 -18.96 12.19 -0.04
C ILE A 251 -18.34 13.58 -0.27
N SER A 252 -19.05 14.63 0.10
CA SER A 252 -18.54 16.00 0.05
C SER A 252 -17.32 16.17 0.95
N THR A 253 -16.27 16.81 0.43
CA THR A 253 -15.03 17.10 1.17
C THR A 253 -14.44 18.43 0.76
N ASN A 254 -13.86 19.13 1.74
CA ASN A 254 -13.05 20.34 1.51
C ASN A 254 -11.56 20.02 1.36
N TYR A 255 -11.17 18.74 1.48
CA TYR A 255 -9.79 18.31 1.37
C TYR A 255 -9.30 18.38 -0.08
N ILE A 256 -8.12 18.97 -0.26
CA ILE A 256 -7.48 19.11 -1.58
C ILE A 256 -6.46 18.00 -1.76
N PHE A 257 -6.78 17.04 -2.61
CA PHE A 257 -5.88 15.93 -2.95
C PHE A 257 -4.62 16.40 -3.69
N ASN A 258 -3.49 15.79 -3.35
CA ASN A 258 -2.24 16.07 -4.04
C ASN A 258 -2.30 15.58 -5.51
N LYS A 259 -1.71 16.36 -6.42
CA LYS A 259 -1.64 15.99 -7.85
C LYS A 259 -0.67 14.82 -8.04
N VAL A 260 -1.21 13.62 -8.22
CA VAL A 260 -0.43 12.42 -8.55
C VAL A 260 -0.76 11.93 -9.97
N ASN A 261 0.26 11.81 -10.81
CA ASN A 261 0.14 11.19 -12.13
C ASN A 261 -0.07 9.67 -11.96
N ASN A 262 -1.15 9.13 -12.53
CA ASN A 262 -1.52 7.71 -12.41
C ASN A 262 -1.53 7.19 -10.94
N GLY A 263 -2.00 8.02 -10.01
CA GLY A 263 -2.07 7.68 -8.59
C GLY A 263 -3.01 6.52 -8.32
N THR A 264 -2.47 5.33 -8.04
CA THR A 264 -3.20 4.24 -7.39
C THR A 264 -3.32 4.54 -5.89
N PHE A 265 -4.39 4.08 -5.23
CA PHE A 265 -4.62 4.32 -3.80
C PHE A 265 -3.39 4.07 -2.93
N SER A 266 -2.72 2.94 -3.10
CA SER A 266 -1.51 2.57 -2.35
C SER A 266 -0.28 3.46 -2.57
N ARG A 267 -0.28 4.30 -3.61
CA ARG A 267 0.80 5.26 -3.90
C ARG A 267 0.49 6.68 -3.43
N LEU A 268 -0.73 6.94 -2.97
CA LEU A 268 -1.09 8.22 -2.36
C LEU A 268 -0.36 8.35 -1.00
N ASP A 269 -0.08 9.58 -0.59
CA ASP A 269 0.43 9.82 0.76
C ASP A 269 -0.62 9.47 1.82
N ILE A 270 -0.22 9.47 3.09
CA ILE A 270 -1.10 9.02 4.17
C ILE A 270 -2.35 9.90 4.33
N ARG A 271 -2.28 11.21 4.06
CA ARG A 271 -3.41 12.14 4.22
C ARG A 271 -4.41 11.97 3.08
N ASP A 272 -3.92 11.86 1.85
CA ASP A 272 -4.75 11.53 0.69
C ASP A 272 -5.43 10.16 0.86
N ARG A 273 -4.72 9.16 1.42
CA ARG A 273 -5.32 7.85 1.70
C ARG A 273 -6.35 7.90 2.81
N GLU A 274 -6.06 8.62 3.89
CA GLU A 274 -6.97 8.82 5.03
C GLU A 274 -8.31 9.39 4.55
N GLU A 275 -8.27 10.49 3.81
CA GLU A 275 -9.49 11.14 3.35
C GLU A 275 -10.25 10.30 2.32
N LEU A 276 -9.57 9.74 1.31
CA LEU A 276 -10.23 8.92 0.31
C LEU A 276 -10.86 7.66 0.92
N LEU A 277 -10.19 7.01 1.89
CA LEU A 277 -10.74 5.84 2.55
C LEU A 277 -11.92 6.19 3.45
N PHE A 278 -11.92 7.38 4.07
CA PHE A 278 -13.08 7.90 4.80
C PHE A 278 -14.28 8.16 3.89
N LEU A 279 -14.09 8.72 2.70
CA LEU A 279 -15.19 8.89 1.74
C LEU A 279 -15.73 7.54 1.26
N VAL A 280 -14.84 6.57 1.01
CA VAL A 280 -15.26 5.22 0.62
C VAL A 280 -15.97 4.48 1.76
N SER A 281 -15.62 4.72 3.02
CA SER A 281 -16.33 4.08 4.14
C SER A 281 -17.80 4.47 4.19
N LYS A 282 -18.14 5.71 3.84
CA LYS A 282 -19.54 6.16 3.70
C LYS A 282 -20.29 5.38 2.61
N VAL A 283 -19.66 5.19 1.46
CA VAL A 283 -20.24 4.42 0.35
C VAL A 283 -20.45 2.95 0.75
N PHE A 284 -19.55 2.39 1.56
CA PHE A 284 -19.65 1.01 2.06
C PHE A 284 -20.73 0.79 3.13
N ASN A 285 -21.32 1.86 3.67
CA ASN A 285 -22.49 1.78 4.54
C ASN A 285 -23.81 1.63 3.75
N LEU A 286 -23.80 1.88 2.45
CA LEU A 286 -24.95 1.69 1.57
C LEU A 286 -25.03 0.24 1.10
N ASN A 287 -26.25 -0.24 0.86
CA ASN A 287 -26.45 -1.52 0.18
C ASN A 287 -26.32 -1.39 -1.34
N VAL A 288 -26.13 -2.51 -2.03
CA VAL A 288 -25.89 -2.52 -3.48
C VAL A 288 -27.04 -1.89 -4.29
N ILE A 289 -28.29 -2.02 -3.82
CA ILE A 289 -29.49 -1.50 -4.49
C ILE A 289 -29.52 0.03 -4.38
N GLU A 290 -29.20 0.59 -3.21
CA GLU A 290 -29.08 2.04 -2.99
C GLU A 290 -28.04 2.66 -3.91
N ILE A 291 -26.85 2.03 -4.01
CA ILE A 291 -25.80 2.51 -4.92
C ILE A 291 -26.31 2.51 -6.37
N ILE A 292 -26.95 1.44 -6.83
CA ILE A 292 -27.49 1.37 -8.20
C ILE A 292 -28.51 2.50 -8.43
N LYS A 293 -29.42 2.75 -7.48
CA LYS A 293 -30.39 3.84 -7.55
C LYS A 293 -29.69 5.20 -7.68
N ILE A 294 -28.69 5.48 -6.84
CA ILE A 294 -27.93 6.74 -6.87
C ILE A 294 -27.17 6.90 -8.19
N LEU A 295 -26.51 5.85 -8.67
CA LEU A 295 -25.77 5.89 -9.94
C LEU A 295 -26.69 6.14 -11.13
N ASN A 296 -27.87 5.49 -11.18
CA ASN A 296 -28.85 5.70 -12.24
C ASN A 296 -29.49 7.10 -12.15
N LYS A 297 -29.85 7.58 -10.95
CA LYS A 297 -30.34 8.96 -10.72
C LYS A 297 -29.37 10.01 -11.29
N ASN A 298 -28.06 9.77 -11.14
CA ASN A 298 -26.99 10.66 -11.61
C ASN A 298 -26.50 10.34 -13.02
N ASN A 299 -27.22 9.53 -13.81
CA ASN A 299 -26.90 9.17 -15.20
C ASN A 299 -25.48 8.59 -15.39
N ILE A 300 -24.96 7.85 -14.41
CA ILE A 300 -23.66 7.19 -14.51
C ILE A 300 -23.78 5.97 -15.40
N SER A 301 -23.22 6.06 -16.61
CA SER A 301 -23.24 4.96 -17.57
C SER A 301 -22.24 3.86 -17.23
N LYS A 302 -22.47 2.66 -17.78
CA LYS A 302 -21.51 1.53 -17.71
C LYS A 302 -20.09 1.96 -18.09
N LYS A 303 -19.96 2.79 -19.13
CA LYS A 303 -18.67 3.31 -19.62
C LYS A 303 -17.96 4.18 -18.57
N VAL A 304 -18.68 5.10 -17.92
CA VAL A 304 -18.07 6.02 -16.93
C VAL A 304 -17.57 5.25 -15.71
N PHE A 305 -18.36 4.28 -15.23
CA PHE A 305 -18.00 3.42 -14.11
C PHE A 305 -16.81 2.51 -14.47
N LYS A 306 -16.92 1.74 -15.58
CA LYS A 306 -15.89 0.79 -16.03
C LYS A 306 -14.55 1.44 -16.36
N GLN A 307 -14.51 2.70 -16.79
CA GLN A 307 -13.25 3.43 -17.04
C GLN A 307 -12.34 3.55 -15.82
N THR A 308 -12.85 3.33 -14.61
CA THR A 308 -12.10 3.54 -13.36
C THR A 308 -11.32 2.32 -12.90
N PHE A 309 -11.57 1.15 -13.48
CA PHE A 309 -10.93 -0.10 -13.08
C PHE A 309 -10.64 -1.01 -14.27
N LYS A 310 -9.61 -1.85 -14.12
CA LYS A 310 -9.25 -2.88 -15.11
C LYS A 310 -9.74 -4.26 -14.68
N THR A 311 -9.66 -4.55 -13.39
CA THR A 311 -10.16 -5.78 -12.77
C THR A 311 -11.63 -5.61 -12.40
N ILE A 312 -12.44 -6.65 -12.57
CA ILE A 312 -13.86 -6.64 -12.22
C ILE A 312 -14.12 -7.52 -11.00
N SER A 313 -15.02 -7.10 -10.12
CA SER A 313 -15.54 -7.92 -9.02
C SER A 313 -16.94 -8.46 -9.36
N PRO A 314 -17.41 -9.54 -8.72
CA PRO A 314 -18.81 -9.97 -8.80
C PRO A 314 -19.80 -8.82 -8.51
N THR A 315 -19.54 -8.04 -7.44
CA THR A 315 -20.39 -6.87 -7.10
C THR A 315 -20.39 -5.82 -8.19
N ALA A 316 -19.22 -5.45 -8.74
CA ALA A 316 -19.15 -4.49 -9.83
C ALA A 316 -19.79 -5.00 -11.12
N THR A 317 -19.73 -6.31 -11.36
CA THR A 317 -20.42 -6.97 -12.48
C THR A 317 -21.92 -6.80 -12.33
N TYR A 318 -22.46 -7.13 -11.14
CA TYR A 318 -23.87 -6.94 -10.81
C TYR A 318 -24.31 -5.48 -11.01
N ILE A 319 -23.57 -4.50 -10.48
CA ILE A 319 -23.85 -3.07 -10.70
C ILE A 319 -23.88 -2.75 -12.20
N LEU A 320 -22.87 -3.19 -12.97
CA LEU A 320 -22.80 -2.93 -14.41
C LEU A 320 -24.00 -3.49 -15.18
N THR A 321 -24.56 -4.63 -14.78
CA THR A 321 -25.78 -5.17 -15.43
C THR A 321 -27.02 -4.30 -15.21
N LYS A 322 -27.02 -3.42 -14.21
CA LYS A 322 -28.16 -2.59 -13.80
C LYS A 322 -28.01 -1.11 -14.17
N LEU A 323 -26.89 -0.72 -14.79
CA LEU A 323 -26.66 0.63 -15.30
C LEU A 323 -27.02 0.74 -16.78
N ASN A 324 -27.43 1.93 -17.21
CA ASN A 324 -27.78 2.18 -18.61
C ASN A 324 -26.53 2.23 -19.53
N ASP A 325 -26.67 1.70 -20.75
CA ASP A 325 -25.72 1.91 -21.84
C ASP A 325 -26.03 3.25 -22.53
N ASN A 326 -25.39 4.33 -22.07
CA ASN A 326 -25.44 5.57 -22.85
C ASN A 326 -24.62 5.38 -24.13
N GLU A 327 -25.28 4.92 -25.21
CA GLU A 327 -24.83 5.00 -26.60
C GLU A 327 -24.75 6.46 -27.09
N LYS A 328 -24.05 7.34 -26.37
CA LYS A 328 -23.54 8.55 -27.03
C LYS A 328 -22.32 8.10 -27.82
N LYS A 329 -22.51 7.91 -29.14
CA LYS A 329 -21.44 7.77 -30.14
C LYS A 329 -20.34 8.76 -29.78
N SER A 330 -19.27 8.24 -29.19
CA SER A 330 -18.09 9.03 -28.90
C SER A 330 -17.56 9.47 -30.25
N LYS A 331 -17.69 10.75 -30.61
CA LYS A 331 -16.81 11.34 -31.63
C LYS A 331 -15.40 11.06 -31.13
N SER A 332 -14.71 10.13 -31.79
CA SER A 332 -13.30 9.89 -31.55
C SER A 332 -12.61 11.24 -31.70
N PRO A 333 -11.80 11.68 -30.71
CA PRO A 333 -10.92 12.81 -30.97
C PRO A 333 -10.12 12.43 -32.21
N SER A 334 -10.12 13.29 -33.24
CA SER A 334 -9.26 13.13 -34.40
C SER A 334 -7.87 12.82 -33.87
N ARG A 335 -7.40 11.60 -34.15
CA ARG A 335 -6.11 11.11 -33.67
C ARG A 335 -5.07 12.06 -34.27
N ILE A 336 -4.58 13.02 -33.48
CA ILE A 336 -3.37 13.76 -33.85
C ILE A 336 -2.32 12.67 -33.97
N LEU A 337 -1.96 12.34 -35.20
CA LEU A 337 -0.89 11.41 -35.52
C LEU A 337 0.35 11.95 -34.81
N LYS A 338 0.72 11.32 -33.69
CA LYS A 338 2.05 11.53 -33.11
C LYS A 338 3.03 11.29 -34.25
N ARG A 339 3.80 12.32 -34.63
CA ARG A 339 4.94 12.19 -35.56
C ARG A 339 5.69 10.93 -35.16
N LYS A 340 5.77 9.93 -36.05
CA LYS A 340 6.63 8.76 -35.86
C LYS A 340 8.03 9.32 -35.61
N LYS A 341 8.55 9.19 -34.39
CA LYS A 341 9.95 9.49 -34.11
C LYS A 341 10.76 8.46 -34.91
N ARG A 342 11.30 8.89 -36.05
CA ARG A 342 12.25 8.10 -36.82
C ARG A 342 13.62 8.24 -36.14
N PRO A 343 14.48 7.20 -36.16
CA PRO A 343 15.88 7.37 -35.81
C PRO A 343 16.47 8.47 -36.70
N LYS A 344 17.22 9.40 -36.11
CA LYS A 344 17.94 10.45 -36.83
C LYS A 344 19.15 9.84 -37.55
N SER A 345 19.62 10.46 -38.63
CA SER A 345 20.85 9.98 -39.30
C SER A 345 22.05 10.15 -38.37
N LYS A 346 23.16 9.45 -38.66
CA LYS A 346 24.39 9.60 -37.89
C LYS A 346 24.86 11.06 -37.89
N GLU A 347 24.83 11.74 -39.05
CA GLU A 347 25.23 13.15 -39.13
C GLU A 347 24.32 14.06 -38.30
N GLU A 348 23.01 13.82 -38.27
CA GLU A 348 22.09 14.58 -37.43
C GLU A 348 22.35 14.38 -35.94
N VAL A 349 22.68 13.15 -35.53
CA VAL A 349 22.99 12.83 -34.12
C VAL A 349 24.29 13.50 -33.70
N ASP A 350 25.33 13.42 -34.52
CA ASP A 350 26.64 14.01 -34.23
C ASP A 350 26.54 15.54 -34.09
N LYS A 351 25.80 16.20 -34.99
CA LYS A 351 25.54 17.65 -34.92
C LYS A 351 24.78 18.07 -33.66
N LEU A 352 23.76 17.31 -33.29
CA LEU A 352 23.00 17.57 -32.05
C LEU A 352 23.84 17.33 -30.80
N PHE A 353 24.83 16.43 -30.88
CA PHE A 353 25.75 16.18 -29.78
C PHE A 353 26.75 17.33 -29.65
N GLU A 354 27.30 17.83 -30.76
CA GLU A 354 28.13 19.05 -30.75
C GLU A 354 27.38 20.27 -30.21
N ASP A 355 26.10 20.45 -30.56
CA ASP A 355 25.29 21.55 -30.05
C ASP A 355 25.12 21.51 -28.51
N ILE A 356 25.19 20.32 -27.90
CA ILE A 356 24.99 20.13 -26.46
C ILE A 356 26.33 20.07 -25.70
N LEU A 357 27.42 19.71 -26.38
CA LEU A 357 28.77 19.56 -25.81
C LEU A 357 29.20 20.74 -24.91
N PRO A 358 29.02 22.02 -25.31
CA PRO A 358 29.40 23.19 -24.51
C PRO A 358 28.68 23.30 -23.16
N TYR A 359 27.57 22.58 -22.99
CA TYR A 359 26.74 22.60 -21.79
C TYR A 359 26.96 21.38 -20.88
N ILE A 360 27.91 20.49 -21.24
CA ILE A 360 28.27 19.31 -20.45
C ILE A 360 29.59 19.60 -19.71
N PRO A 361 29.60 19.75 -18.38
CA PRO A 361 30.83 20.00 -17.64
C PRO A 361 31.77 18.79 -17.69
N GLY A 362 32.99 18.98 -18.19
CA GLY A 362 34.06 17.96 -18.20
C GLY A 362 34.30 17.27 -19.54
N TYR A 363 33.79 17.83 -20.65
CA TYR A 363 34.20 17.53 -22.02
C TYR A 363 34.75 18.79 -22.70
#